data_AF-A0A0K2GDH8-F1
#
_entry.id   AF-A0A0K2GDH8-F1
#
_cell.length_a   1.000
_cell.length_b   1.000
_cell.length_c   1.000
_cell.angle_alpha   90.00
_cell.angle_beta   90.00
_cell.angle_gamma   90.00
#
_symmetry.space_group_name_H-M   'P 1'
#
loop_
_entity.id
_entity.type
_entity.pdbx_description
1 polymer ?
#
loop_
_entity_poly.entity_id
_entity_poly.type
_entity_poly.pdbx_seq_one_letter_code
_entity_poly.pdbx_strand_id
1 'polypeptide(L)' 'MDNAIAVESQEVSPGIIVDYSEQDTVVGIEMLHLSKRTPKLDVATLEFETVPAPPTSQH' A
#
# COMPACT_ATOMS: atom_id res chain seq x y z
N MET A 1 8.50 18.68 5.15
CA MET A 1 7.85 17.36 5.21
C MET A 1 6.41 17.63 4.90
N ASP A 2 5.97 17.22 3.72
CA ASP A 2 4.61 17.46 3.27
C ASP A 2 3.73 16.41 3.96
N ASN A 3 2.97 16.84 4.96
CA ASN A 3 1.93 16.01 5.56
C ASN A 3 0.73 16.03 4.61
N ALA A 4 0.86 15.36 3.48
CA ALA A 4 -0.24 15.20 2.54
C ALA A 4 -1.41 14.50 3.26
N ILE A 5 -2.58 15.12 3.19
CA ILE A 5 -3.79 14.68 3.89
C ILE A 5 -4.50 13.67 2.98
N ALA A 6 -4.93 12.55 3.56
CA ALA A 6 -5.82 11.61 2.88
C ALA A 6 -7.19 12.27 2.66
N VAL A 7 -7.64 12.30 1.40
CA VAL A 7 -8.95 12.86 1.01
C VAL A 7 -9.88 11.81 0.41
N GLU A 8 -9.32 10.69 -0.07
CA GLU A 8 -10.05 9.56 -0.63
C GLU A 8 -9.45 8.24 -0.11
N SER A 9 -10.31 7.24 0.09
CA SER A 9 -9.92 5.87 0.45
C SER A 9 -10.59 4.88 -0.49
N GLN A 10 -9.82 3.95 -1.05
CA GLN A 10 -10.32 2.95 -1.99
C GLN A 10 -9.94 1.53 -1.56
N GLU A 11 -10.93 0.63 -1.48
CA GLU A 11 -10.65 -0.82 -1.36
C GLU A 11 -10.22 -1.38 -2.73
N VAL A 12 -8.94 -1.69 -2.87
CA VAL A 12 -8.33 -2.17 -4.14
C VAL A 12 -8.30 -3.70 -4.23
N SER A 13 -8.48 -4.37 -3.10
CA SER A 13 -8.55 -5.83 -2.94
C SER A 13 -9.25 -6.13 -1.61
N PRO A 14 -9.92 -7.29 -1.44
CA PRO A 14 -10.61 -7.61 -0.18
C PRO A 14 -9.76 -7.39 1.07
N GLY A 15 -10.13 -6.39 1.86
CA GLY A 15 -9.44 -5.98 3.09
C GLY A 15 -8.11 -5.25 2.87
N ILE A 16 -7.86 -4.67 1.68
CA ILE A 16 -6.74 -3.78 1.37
C ILE A 16 -7.32 -2.44 0.90
N ILE A 17 -7.09 -1.39 1.69
CA ILE A 17 -7.55 -0.03 1.41
C ILE A 17 -6.33 0.85 1.14
N VAL A 18 -6.42 1.71 0.14
CA VAL A 18 -5.39 2.69 -0.22
C VAL A 18 -5.97 4.09 -0.04
N ASP A 19 -5.25 4.94 0.67
CA ASP A 19 -5.60 6.34 0.86
C ASP A 19 -4.83 7.22 -0.11
N TYR A 20 -5.54 8.12 -0.77
CA TYR A 20 -5.01 9.06 -1.75
C TYR A 20 -5.07 10.50 -1.23
N SER A 21 -4.07 11.29 -1.61
CA SER A 21 -4.07 12.74 -1.46
C SER A 21 -4.89 13.42 -2.57
N GLU A 22 -5.06 14.74 -2.46
CA GLU A 22 -5.67 15.56 -3.53
C GLU A 22 -4.89 15.52 -4.86
N GLN A 23 -3.64 15.04 -4.87
CA GLN A 23 -2.81 14.90 -6.07
C GLN A 23 -2.80 13.47 -6.63
N ASP A 24 -3.76 12.62 -6.24
CA ASP A 24 -3.84 11.20 -6.62
C ASP A 24 -2.59 10.38 -6.22
N THR A 25 -1.87 10.83 -5.20
CA THR A 25 -0.71 10.10 -4.67
C THR A 25 -1.10 9.26 -3.46
N VAL A 26 -0.54 8.05 -3.37
CA VAL A 26 -0.76 7.16 -2.21
C VAL A 26 -0.09 7.77 -0.98
N VAL A 27 -0.88 7.99 0.07
CA VAL A 27 -0.42 8.51 1.37
C VAL A 27 -0.62 7.52 2.52
N GLY A 28 -1.44 6.48 2.33
CA GLY A 28 -1.74 5.46 3.33
C GLY A 28 -2.12 4.12 2.71
N ILE A 29 -1.87 3.03 3.45
CA ILE A 29 -2.35 1.68 3.13
C ILE A 29 -2.87 1.05 4.42
N GLU A 30 -4.10 0.55 4.39
CA GLU A 30 -4.71 -0.19 5.49
C GLU A 30 -4.94 -1.66 5.11
N MET A 31 -4.56 -2.57 6.00
CA MET A 31 -4.80 -4.01 5.85
C MET A 31 -5.74 -4.51 6.94
N LEU A 32 -6.96 -4.84 6.56
CA LEU A 32 -7.99 -5.28 7.48
C LEU A 32 -7.91 -6.80 7.73
N HIS A 33 -8.28 -7.20 8.94
CA HIS A 33 -8.43 -8.60 9.36
C HIS A 33 -7.17 -9.47 9.16
N LEU A 34 -5.96 -8.90 9.24
CA LEU A 34 -4.70 -9.63 9.05
C LEU A 34 -4.59 -10.90 9.90
N SER A 35 -5.00 -10.84 11.17
CA SER A 35 -4.98 -12.02 12.06
C SER A 35 -5.90 -13.16 11.62
N LYS A 36 -7.01 -12.86 10.92
CA LYS A 36 -7.91 -13.87 10.36
C LYS A 36 -7.39 -14.43 9.04
N ARG A 37 -6.74 -13.58 8.24
CA ARG A 37 -6.18 -13.94 6.94
C ARG A 37 -4.91 -14.77 7.08
N THR A 38 -4.11 -14.49 8.09
CA THR A 38 -2.81 -15.12 8.31
C THR A 38 -2.53 -15.29 9.81
N PRO A 39 -3.04 -16.37 10.44
CA PRO A 39 -2.99 -16.56 11.90
C PRO A 39 -1.59 -16.66 12.51
N LYS A 40 -0.56 -16.90 11.69
CA LYS A 40 0.85 -17.00 12.10
C LYS A 40 1.69 -15.80 11.64
N LEU A 41 1.06 -14.75 11.11
CA LEU A 41 1.76 -13.56 10.66
C LEU A 41 2.31 -12.82 11.87
N ASP A 42 3.62 -12.55 11.85
CA ASP A 42 4.21 -11.56 12.73
C ASP A 42 3.90 -10.16 12.19
N VAL A 43 2.92 -9.49 12.80
CA VAL A 43 2.49 -8.14 12.39
C VAL A 43 3.54 -7.06 12.68
N ALA A 44 4.61 -7.38 13.41
CA ALA A 44 5.74 -6.48 13.61
C ALA A 44 6.72 -6.48 12.43
N THR A 45 6.64 -7.46 11.54
CA THR A 45 7.58 -7.63 10.42
C THR A 45 6.86 -7.44 9.09
N LEU A 46 7.40 -6.55 8.25
CA LEU A 46 6.96 -6.35 6.87
C LEU A 46 8.07 -6.80 5.91
N GLU A 47 7.85 -7.93 5.23
CA GLU A 47 8.69 -8.37 4.12
C GLU A 47 8.06 -7.91 2.81
N PHE A 48 8.82 -7.17 2.00
CA PHE A 48 8.37 -6.73 0.69
C PHE A 48 9.44 -7.04 -0.35
N GLU A 49 9.00 -7.46 -1.54
CA GLU A 49 9.84 -7.64 -2.71
C GLU A 49 9.36 -6.67 -3.78
N THR A 50 10.29 -5.91 -4.37
CA THR A 50 9.98 -5.09 -5.54
C THR A 50 10.42 -5.85 -6.79
N VAL A 51 9.59 -5.80 -7.83
CA VAL A 51 10.08 -6.16 -9.16
C VAL A 51 11.03 -5.06 -9.63
N PRO A 52 12.20 -5.40 -10.20
CA PRO A 52 13.05 -4.41 -10.84
C PRO A 52 12.23 -3.64 -11.88
N ALA A 53 12.40 -2.32 -11.94
CA ALA A 53 11.83 -1.55 -13.04
C ALA A 53 12.30 -2.19 -14.36
N PRO A 54 11.42 -2.39 -15.35
CA PRO A 54 11.84 -2.87 -16.65
C PRO A 54 12.95 -1.93 -17.17
N PRO A 55 14.02 -2.46 -17.80
CA PRO A 55 15.09 -1.62 -18.29
C PRO A 55 14.49 -0.58 -19.23
N THR A 56 14.69 0.69 -18.90
CA THR A 56 14.26 1.80 -19.75
C THR A 56 14.93 1.60 -21.10
N SER A 57 14.14 1.31 -22.13
CA SER A 57 14.66 1.28 -23.50
C SER A 57 15.10 2.69 -23.82
N GLN A 58 16.39 2.97 -23.72
CA GLN A 58 16.98 4.11 -24.40
C GLN A 58 17.04 3.72 -25.87
N HIS A 59 16.06 4.14 -26.67
CA HIS A 59 16.19 4.46 -28.10
C HIS A 59 14.95 5.19 -28.60
#